data_AF-A0A291PBU4-F1
#
_entry.id   AF-A0A291PBU4-F1
#
_cell.length_a   1.000
_cell.length_b   1.000
_cell.length_c   1.000
_cell.angle_alpha   90.00
_cell.angle_beta   90.00
_cell.angle_gamma   90.00
#
_symmetry.space_group_name_H-M   'P 1'
#
loop_
_entity.id
_entity.type
_entity.pdbx_description
1 polymer ?
#
loop_
_entity_poly.entity_id
_entity_poly.type
_entity_poly.pdbx_seq_one_letter_code
_entity_poly.pdbx_strand_id
1 'polypeptide(L)'
;MKIKQQGMALTVSLVLLVGALVVAVGGLQTAQLEEASTGNNRASANALMAAEYGASEQLAALKSSGQGPSDFSDCTGSPSYGGLQSVSNTQDATAGFRVETCRSGVDAIRITVQGEAGQIVRTIQIGYTQADSTFLGLSTINFPGHINSFDAPNSNSFIVEGAVDESVSGGQRPAISTHSPDDDPSDPSDSDYDTVVNAIEGAGREDNYNGGISTEVSESLLTDPAAFSQFVADIKSYANDPGNSNGQVISEIDTTGNDKTNLDNMITVVEGDLTLSGNASGSGILIVEGDYGTSGTPQFDGLIIVQGDTFGISGGGHGGMNGALIMAPMPLVTTTDEQGNTQTNYSDADVVTNGGGNAAYSYDADALTAAFNLLPTSLQQEWMSNNVSTYAETEVTSWQELL
;
A
#
# COMPACT_ATOMS: atom_id res chain seq x y z
N MET A 1 13.06 79.40 -71.54
CA MET A 1 11.90 79.14 -70.66
C MET A 1 12.33 78.11 -69.61
N LYS A 2 12.85 78.55 -68.45
CA LYS A 2 13.28 77.65 -67.36
C LYS A 2 12.08 77.42 -66.44
N ILE A 3 11.39 76.30 -66.63
CA ILE A 3 10.27 75.91 -65.77
C ILE A 3 10.87 75.56 -64.39
N LYS A 4 10.50 76.33 -63.37
CA LYS A 4 10.87 76.10 -61.95
C LYS A 4 10.25 74.78 -61.47
N GLN A 5 11.04 73.70 -61.41
CA GLN A 5 10.66 72.39 -60.84
C GLN A 5 11.07 72.22 -59.36
N GLN A 6 11.35 73.30 -58.63
CA GLN A 6 11.89 73.21 -57.26
C GLN A 6 10.87 72.79 -56.20
N GLY A 7 9.56 72.74 -56.51
CA GLY A 7 8.52 72.33 -55.56
C GLY A 7 8.33 70.80 -55.44
N MET A 8 8.56 70.03 -56.51
CA MET A 8 8.27 68.59 -56.49
C MET A 8 9.29 67.76 -55.72
N ALA A 9 10.55 68.21 -55.64
CA ALA A 9 11.60 67.50 -54.90
C ALA A 9 11.31 67.46 -53.38
N LEU A 10 10.79 68.57 -52.84
CA LEU A 10 10.42 68.67 -51.43
C LEU A 10 9.22 67.78 -51.07
N THR A 11 8.21 67.73 -51.95
CA THR A 11 7.04 66.87 -51.72
C THR A 11 7.39 65.40 -51.80
N VAL A 12 8.25 65.01 -52.75
CA VAL A 12 8.70 63.61 -52.88
C VAL A 12 9.58 63.22 -51.70
N SER A 13 10.50 64.07 -51.24
CA SER A 13 11.34 63.77 -50.08
C SER A 13 10.50 63.65 -48.79
N LEU A 14 9.49 64.50 -48.61
CA LEU A 14 8.61 64.44 -47.45
C LEU A 14 7.73 63.18 -47.46
N VAL A 15 7.19 62.78 -48.61
CA VAL A 15 6.42 61.54 -48.74
C VAL A 15 7.30 60.31 -48.48
N LEU A 16 8.54 60.30 -48.98
CA LEU A 16 9.49 59.21 -48.70
C LEU A 16 9.88 59.14 -47.23
N LEU A 17 10.06 60.29 -46.57
CA LEU A 17 10.40 60.35 -45.15
C LEU A 17 9.22 59.89 -44.28
N VAL A 18 8.00 60.29 -44.60
CA VAL A 18 6.79 59.80 -43.92
C VAL A 18 6.63 58.28 -44.12
N GLY A 19 6.86 57.78 -45.33
CA GLY A 19 6.86 56.34 -45.61
C GLY A 19 7.89 55.58 -44.77
N ALA A 20 9.12 56.10 -44.68
CA ALA A 20 10.18 55.52 -43.85
C ALA A 20 9.83 55.56 -42.35
N LEU A 21 9.20 56.63 -41.87
CA LEU A 21 8.78 56.76 -40.47
C LEU A 21 7.68 55.75 -40.12
N VAL A 22 6.68 55.54 -41.00
CA VAL A 22 5.62 54.55 -40.77
C VAL A 22 6.20 53.14 -40.68
N VAL A 23 7.14 52.79 -41.56
CA VAL A 23 7.84 51.49 -41.49
C VAL A 23 8.64 51.36 -40.20
N ALA A 24 9.35 52.41 -39.78
CA ALA A 24 10.12 52.41 -38.53
C ALA A 24 9.22 52.24 -37.28
N VAL A 25 8.09 52.96 -37.21
CA VAL A 25 7.12 52.83 -36.11
C VAL A 25 6.48 51.45 -36.10
N GLY A 26 6.15 50.89 -37.27
CA GLY A 26 5.67 49.52 -37.39
C GLY A 26 6.66 48.49 -36.82
N GLY A 27 7.96 48.65 -37.13
CA GLY A 27 9.02 47.79 -36.61
C GLY A 27 9.21 47.89 -35.09
N LEU A 28 9.00 49.07 -34.49
CA LEU A 28 9.07 49.23 -33.03
C LEU A 28 7.88 48.56 -32.32
N GLN A 29 6.68 48.62 -32.90
CA GLN A 29 5.50 47.96 -32.34
C GLN A 29 5.64 46.43 -32.39
N THR A 30 6.15 45.88 -33.49
CA THR A 30 6.41 44.43 -33.58
C THR A 30 7.48 43.99 -32.59
N ALA A 31 8.56 44.77 -32.42
CA ALA A 31 9.60 44.48 -31.42
C ALA A 31 9.05 44.48 -29.99
N GLN A 32 8.17 45.43 -29.63
CA GLN A 32 7.53 45.46 -28.32
C GLN A 32 6.60 44.26 -28.07
N LEU A 33 5.85 43.83 -29.10
CA LEU A 33 5.00 42.65 -29.02
C LEU A 33 5.83 41.36 -28.86
N GLU A 34 6.92 41.24 -29.60
CA GLU A 34 7.84 40.11 -29.49
C GLU A 34 8.53 40.06 -28.11
N GLU A 35 8.95 41.22 -27.58
CA GLU A 35 9.52 41.32 -26.24
C GLU A 35 8.50 40.92 -25.17
N ALA A 36 7.26 41.42 -25.25
CA ALA A 36 6.20 41.06 -24.32
C ALA A 36 5.83 39.58 -24.41
N SER A 37 5.73 39.02 -25.63
CA SER A 37 5.47 37.60 -25.84
C SER A 37 6.59 36.74 -25.28
N THR A 38 7.85 37.14 -25.48
CA THR A 38 9.01 36.42 -24.95
C THR A 38 9.06 36.50 -23.42
N GLY A 39 8.74 37.67 -22.86
CA GLY A 39 8.61 37.88 -21.42
C GLY A 39 7.53 37.00 -20.80
N ASN A 40 6.34 36.94 -21.41
CA ASN A 40 5.24 36.09 -20.96
C ASN A 40 5.58 34.60 -21.07
N ASN A 41 6.22 34.17 -22.16
CA ASN A 41 6.66 32.78 -22.32
C ASN A 41 7.70 32.40 -21.26
N ARG A 42 8.65 33.30 -20.98
CA ARG A 42 9.64 33.10 -19.91
C ARG A 42 8.99 33.05 -18.53
N ALA A 43 8.05 33.94 -18.23
CA ALA A 43 7.30 33.92 -16.98
C ALA A 43 6.46 32.64 -16.84
N SER A 44 5.80 32.19 -17.91
CA SER A 44 5.04 30.94 -17.93
C SER A 44 5.93 29.72 -17.67
N ALA A 45 7.09 29.65 -18.31
CA ALA A 45 8.04 28.56 -18.07
C ALA A 45 8.56 28.58 -16.62
N ASN A 46 8.88 29.77 -16.09
CA ASN A 46 9.32 29.92 -14.70
C ASN A 46 8.23 29.52 -13.69
N ALA A 47 6.98 29.88 -13.96
CA ALA A 47 5.84 29.48 -13.12
C ALA A 47 5.67 27.96 -13.14
N LEU A 48 5.73 27.31 -14.30
CA LEU A 48 5.64 25.84 -14.40
C LEU A 48 6.81 25.16 -13.66
N MET A 49 8.04 25.60 -13.88
CA MET A 49 9.22 25.05 -13.18
C MET A 49 9.13 25.23 -11.66
N ALA A 50 8.58 26.36 -11.19
CA ALA A 50 8.35 26.57 -9.76
C ALA A 50 7.28 25.60 -9.21
N ALA A 51 6.23 25.32 -9.98
CA ALA A 51 5.22 24.36 -9.61
C ALA A 51 5.80 22.94 -9.52
N GLU A 52 6.56 22.50 -10.54
CA GLU A 52 7.22 21.20 -10.58
C GLU A 52 8.24 21.02 -9.44
N TYR A 53 8.98 22.09 -9.13
CA TYR A 53 9.89 22.11 -7.98
C TYR A 53 9.13 21.91 -6.67
N GLY A 54 8.07 22.69 -6.43
CA GLY A 54 7.26 22.57 -5.22
C GLY A 54 6.58 21.21 -5.07
N ALA A 55 6.16 20.61 -6.18
CA ALA A 55 5.65 19.25 -6.21
C ALA A 55 6.69 18.21 -5.78
N SER A 56 7.90 18.30 -6.33
CA SER A 56 9.00 17.42 -5.97
C SER A 56 9.38 17.55 -4.50
N GLU A 57 9.43 18.78 -3.97
CA GLU A 57 9.69 19.05 -2.56
C GLU A 57 8.60 18.48 -1.66
N GLN A 58 7.33 18.69 -2.00
CA GLN A 58 6.23 18.12 -1.21
C GLN A 58 6.21 16.59 -1.26
N LEU A 59 6.46 15.99 -2.42
CA LEU A 59 6.53 14.53 -2.55
C LEU A 59 7.68 13.96 -1.71
N ALA A 60 8.84 14.61 -1.71
CA ALA A 60 9.96 14.22 -0.86
C ALA A 60 9.63 14.39 0.64
N ALA A 61 8.91 15.47 1.01
CA ALA A 61 8.44 15.68 2.37
C ALA A 61 7.45 14.60 2.81
N LEU A 62 6.51 14.19 1.96
CA LEU A 62 5.59 13.08 2.26
C LEU A 62 6.35 11.77 2.47
N LYS A 63 7.27 11.43 1.55
CA LYS A 63 8.09 10.23 1.65
C LYS A 63 8.98 10.20 2.90
N SER A 64 9.48 11.35 3.35
CA SER A 64 10.37 11.42 4.52
C SER A 64 9.66 11.56 5.86
N SER A 65 8.45 12.12 5.86
CA SER A 65 7.65 12.28 7.09
C SER A 65 6.85 11.04 7.46
N GLY A 66 6.64 10.11 6.51
CA GLY A 66 5.78 8.95 6.70
C GLY A 66 4.30 9.31 6.78
N GLN A 67 3.92 10.55 6.47
CA GLN A 67 2.53 10.99 6.52
C GLN A 67 1.70 10.25 5.46
N GLY A 68 0.61 9.65 5.91
CA GLY A 68 -0.31 8.92 5.06
C GLY A 68 -1.57 9.71 4.72
N PRO A 69 -2.45 9.17 3.85
CA PRO A 69 -3.70 9.81 3.47
C PRO A 69 -4.55 10.23 4.66
N SER A 70 -4.56 9.46 5.75
CA SER A 70 -5.31 9.76 6.98
C SER A 70 -4.88 11.04 7.69
N ASP A 71 -3.66 11.53 7.44
CA ASP A 71 -3.15 12.77 8.04
C ASP A 71 -3.65 14.03 7.33
N PHE A 72 -4.31 13.86 6.19
CA PHE A 72 -4.82 14.96 5.37
C PHE A 72 -6.34 15.01 5.39
N SER A 73 -6.89 16.23 5.34
CA SER A 73 -8.32 16.41 5.11
C SER A 73 -8.72 15.94 3.72
N ASP A 74 -9.96 15.47 3.57
CA ASP A 74 -10.52 15.11 2.27
C ASP A 74 -10.47 16.30 1.29
N CYS A 75 -10.17 16.01 0.02
CA CYS A 75 -10.17 16.98 -1.06
C CYS A 75 -11.60 17.49 -1.33
N THR A 76 -12.04 18.49 -0.57
CA THR A 76 -13.37 19.10 -0.68
C THR A 76 -13.28 20.48 -1.32
N GLY A 77 -13.87 20.63 -2.50
CA GLY A 77 -13.98 21.94 -3.17
C GLY A 77 -12.69 22.40 -3.86
N SER A 78 -12.46 23.72 -3.85
CA SER A 78 -11.31 24.36 -4.50
C SER A 78 -10.08 24.35 -3.59
N PRO A 79 -8.87 24.20 -4.16
CA PRO A 79 -7.63 24.19 -3.38
C PRO A 79 -7.44 25.38 -2.45
N SER A 80 -7.16 25.09 -1.17
CA SER A 80 -6.77 26.06 -0.15
C SER A 80 -5.25 26.09 0.00
N TYR A 81 -4.59 26.84 -0.89
CA TYR A 81 -3.14 26.96 -0.92
C TYR A 81 -2.54 27.60 0.34
N GLY A 82 -1.38 27.09 0.76
CA GLY A 82 -0.55 27.71 1.78
C GLY A 82 0.08 29.05 1.37
N GLY A 83 1.00 29.53 2.21
CA GLY A 83 1.80 30.71 1.90
C GLY A 83 2.71 30.49 0.69
N LEU A 84 3.00 31.56 -0.05
CA LEU A 84 3.93 31.52 -1.19
C LEU A 84 5.34 31.23 -0.72
N GLN A 85 5.91 30.12 -1.16
CA GLN A 85 7.31 29.74 -0.95
C GLN A 85 8.14 30.22 -2.14
N SER A 86 9.24 30.93 -1.86
CA SER A 86 10.06 31.54 -2.92
C SER A 86 11.15 30.59 -3.38
N VAL A 87 11.27 30.39 -4.69
CA VAL A 87 12.36 29.64 -5.32
C VAL A 87 13.42 30.66 -5.75
N SER A 88 14.21 31.14 -4.78
CA SER A 88 15.16 32.24 -5.04
C SER A 88 16.41 31.76 -5.75
N ASN A 89 16.50 32.05 -7.05
CA ASN A 89 17.78 32.26 -7.74
C ASN A 89 17.98 33.77 -7.86
N THR A 90 19.16 34.26 -7.48
CA THR A 90 19.55 35.65 -7.19
C THR A 90 19.37 36.71 -8.31
N GLN A 91 18.51 36.52 -9.32
CA GLN A 91 18.27 37.48 -10.40
C GLN A 91 16.78 37.61 -10.81
N ASP A 92 16.16 38.70 -10.35
CA ASP A 92 15.11 39.51 -10.99
C ASP A 92 13.77 38.92 -11.48
N ALA A 93 13.40 37.70 -11.09
CA ALA A 93 11.98 37.32 -11.08
C ALA A 93 11.69 36.45 -9.86
N THR A 94 10.85 36.93 -8.94
CA THR A 94 10.34 36.16 -7.80
C THR A 94 9.44 35.05 -8.35
N ALA A 95 10.05 33.91 -8.68
CA ALA A 95 9.33 32.68 -8.89
C ALA A 95 9.06 32.05 -7.52
N GLY A 96 7.84 31.56 -7.32
CA GLY A 96 7.45 30.89 -6.10
C GLY A 96 6.39 29.85 -6.37
N PHE A 97 6.09 29.05 -5.37
CA PHE A 97 5.02 28.07 -5.44
C PHE A 97 4.21 28.03 -4.17
N ARG A 98 3.00 27.50 -4.26
CA ARG A 98 2.14 27.16 -3.14
C ARG A 98 1.66 25.74 -3.30
N VAL A 99 1.59 25.02 -2.21
CA VAL A 99 1.16 23.63 -2.19
C VAL A 99 -0.13 23.51 -1.38
N GLU A 100 -0.99 22.62 -1.83
CA GLU A 100 -2.03 22.00 -1.03
C GLU A 100 -1.88 20.47 -1.16
N THR A 101 -2.04 19.77 -0.05
CA THR A 101 -2.08 18.31 0.00
C THR A 101 -3.39 17.90 0.67
N CYS A 102 -4.15 17.01 0.03
CA CYS A 102 -5.43 16.52 0.53
C CYS A 102 -5.63 15.04 0.22
N ARG A 103 -6.53 14.38 0.94
CA ARG A 103 -6.89 12.98 0.72
C ARG A 103 -7.92 12.85 -0.41
N SER A 104 -7.62 12.03 -1.42
CA SER A 104 -8.46 11.80 -2.60
C SER A 104 -9.09 10.40 -2.66
N GLY A 105 -8.74 9.51 -1.73
CA GLY A 105 -9.23 8.14 -1.60
C GLY A 105 -8.69 7.53 -0.29
N VAL A 106 -8.91 6.24 -0.06
CA VAL A 106 -8.39 5.55 1.15
C VAL A 106 -6.85 5.62 1.16
N ASP A 107 -6.22 5.30 0.02
CA ASP A 107 -4.75 5.21 -0.09
C ASP A 107 -4.15 6.30 -0.99
N ALA A 108 -4.98 7.25 -1.43
CA ALA A 108 -4.62 8.24 -2.43
C ALA A 108 -4.54 9.64 -1.83
N ILE A 109 -3.39 10.27 -2.04
CA ILE A 109 -3.10 11.68 -1.76
C ILE A 109 -3.13 12.44 -3.09
N ARG A 110 -3.74 13.62 -3.07
CA ARG A 110 -3.65 14.59 -4.17
C ARG A 110 -2.82 15.76 -3.71
N ILE A 111 -1.80 16.09 -4.50
CA ILE A 111 -0.95 17.25 -4.30
C ILE A 111 -1.26 18.24 -5.42
N THR A 112 -1.72 19.43 -5.06
CA THR A 112 -1.97 20.52 -6.01
C THR A 112 -0.94 21.61 -5.78
N VAL A 113 -0.14 21.93 -6.80
CA VAL A 113 0.91 22.93 -6.70
C VAL A 113 0.68 24.05 -7.70
N GLN A 114 0.61 25.27 -7.18
CA GLN A 114 0.49 26.48 -7.97
C GLN A 114 1.85 27.17 -8.02
N GLY A 115 2.47 27.23 -9.20
CA GLY A 115 3.66 28.03 -9.46
C GLY A 115 3.30 29.43 -9.95
N GLU A 116 3.99 30.43 -9.40
CA GLU A 116 3.77 31.85 -9.67
C GLU A 116 5.08 32.48 -10.16
N ALA A 117 5.04 33.21 -11.27
CA ALA A 117 6.15 34.05 -11.73
C ALA A 117 5.60 35.36 -12.32
N GLY A 118 5.73 36.46 -11.57
CA GLY A 118 5.09 37.72 -11.90
C GLY A 118 3.57 37.64 -11.75
N GLN A 119 2.83 37.83 -12.84
CA GLN A 119 1.36 37.68 -12.87
C GLN A 119 0.90 36.35 -13.50
N ILE A 120 1.85 35.54 -13.97
CA ILE A 120 1.54 34.25 -14.60
C ILE A 120 1.51 33.19 -13.51
N VAL A 121 0.44 32.40 -13.56
CA VAL A 121 0.17 31.29 -12.66
C VAL A 121 0.05 30.03 -13.50
N ARG A 122 0.70 28.94 -13.08
CA ARG A 122 0.55 27.60 -13.65
C ARG A 122 0.27 26.64 -12.50
N THR A 123 -0.65 25.71 -12.70
CA THR A 123 -1.03 24.76 -11.66
C THR A 123 -0.79 23.35 -12.16
N ILE A 124 -0.13 22.54 -11.34
CA ILE A 124 0.02 21.11 -11.57
C ILE A 124 -0.71 20.34 -10.47
N GLN A 125 -1.22 19.18 -10.84
CA GLN A 125 -1.84 18.23 -9.92
C GLN A 125 -1.15 16.89 -10.05
N ILE A 126 -0.83 16.31 -8.91
CA ILE A 126 -0.20 15.01 -8.77
C ILE A 126 -1.13 14.10 -7.99
N GLY A 127 -1.39 12.93 -8.55
CA GLY A 127 -1.91 11.79 -7.79
C GLY A 127 -0.75 11.00 -7.23
N TYR A 128 -0.77 10.78 -5.93
CA TYR A 128 0.21 9.99 -5.21
C TYR A 128 -0.53 8.91 -4.44
N THR A 129 -0.25 7.65 -4.72
CA THR A 129 -0.79 6.54 -3.92
C THR A 129 0.28 6.12 -2.95
N GLN A 130 -0.06 6.09 -1.65
CA GLN A 130 0.85 5.53 -0.67
C GLN A 130 0.88 4.02 -0.88
N ALA A 131 2.06 3.43 -0.63
CA ALA A 131 2.19 2.00 -0.45
C ALA A 131 1.05 1.53 0.46
N ASP A 132 0.21 0.65 -0.08
CA ASP A 132 -0.84 -0.02 0.68
C ASP A 132 -0.22 -0.72 1.88
N SER A 133 -0.34 -0.07 3.03
CA SER A 133 0.15 -0.57 4.31
C SER A 133 -1.00 -1.14 5.13
N THR A 134 -2.11 -1.54 4.48
CA THR A 134 -3.18 -2.30 5.13
C THR A 134 -2.82 -3.80 5.18
N PHE A 135 -3.80 -4.69 5.32
CA PHE A 135 -3.58 -6.15 5.22
C PHE A 135 -3.39 -6.65 3.78
N LEU A 136 -3.45 -5.77 2.78
CA LEU A 136 -3.46 -6.14 1.37
C LEU A 136 -2.09 -6.58 0.81
N GLY A 137 -0.99 -6.34 1.52
CA GLY A 137 0.32 -6.89 1.18
C GLY A 137 0.51 -8.36 1.62
N LEU A 138 -0.42 -8.93 2.40
CA LEU A 138 -0.35 -10.32 2.83
C LEU A 138 -0.53 -11.29 1.65
N SER A 139 0.07 -12.46 1.79
CA SER A 139 -0.24 -13.65 0.98
C SER A 139 -1.45 -14.37 1.57
N THR A 140 -2.01 -15.34 0.85
CA THR A 140 -3.14 -16.13 1.38
C THR A 140 -2.74 -16.91 2.63
N ILE A 141 -1.53 -17.45 2.66
CA ILE A 141 -0.93 -18.06 3.85
C ILE A 141 0.45 -17.45 4.07
N ASN A 142 0.74 -17.04 5.29
CA ASN A 142 1.98 -16.39 5.68
C ASN A 142 2.60 -17.16 6.85
N PHE A 143 3.83 -17.61 6.69
CA PHE A 143 4.65 -18.25 7.72
C PHE A 143 5.81 -17.32 8.08
N PRO A 144 5.63 -16.36 9.01
CA PRO A 144 6.71 -15.49 9.46
C PRO A 144 7.80 -16.15 10.29
N GLY A 145 7.54 -17.34 10.84
CA GLY A 145 8.51 -18.18 11.56
C GLY A 145 8.95 -19.40 10.76
N HIS A 146 9.89 -20.14 11.32
CA HIS A 146 10.39 -21.39 10.76
C HIS A 146 9.31 -22.48 10.72
N ILE A 147 9.36 -23.33 9.69
CA ILE A 147 8.41 -24.40 9.39
C ILE A 147 9.12 -25.74 9.63
N ASN A 148 8.82 -26.38 10.76
CA ASN A 148 9.38 -27.69 11.09
C ASN A 148 8.82 -28.81 10.20
N SER A 149 7.53 -28.76 9.86
CA SER A 149 6.94 -29.72 8.91
C SER A 149 5.78 -29.13 8.10
N PHE A 150 5.65 -29.60 6.86
CA PHE A 150 4.55 -29.25 5.98
C PHE A 150 4.02 -30.48 5.26
N ASP A 151 2.78 -30.87 5.56
CA ASP A 151 2.07 -31.93 4.84
C ASP A 151 1.15 -31.30 3.80
N ALA A 152 1.46 -31.45 2.50
CA ALA A 152 0.56 -30.98 1.44
C ALA A 152 -0.78 -31.76 1.47
N PRO A 153 -1.95 -31.08 1.42
CA PRO A 153 -3.25 -31.73 1.41
C PRO A 153 -3.38 -32.81 0.34
N ASN A 154 -3.90 -33.96 0.74
CA ASN A 154 -3.92 -35.15 -0.11
C ASN A 154 -5.02 -35.14 -1.20
N SER A 155 -5.89 -34.12 -1.24
CA SER A 155 -6.97 -34.03 -2.20
C SER A 155 -6.60 -33.25 -3.46
N ASN A 156 -7.00 -33.75 -4.64
CA ASN A 156 -6.76 -33.08 -5.93
C ASN A 156 -7.50 -31.74 -6.07
N SER A 157 -8.53 -31.50 -5.26
CA SER A 157 -9.41 -30.34 -5.38
C SER A 157 -9.17 -29.29 -4.30
N PHE A 158 -8.19 -29.50 -3.42
CA PHE A 158 -7.72 -28.47 -2.51
C PHE A 158 -6.98 -27.40 -3.31
N ILE A 159 -7.26 -26.11 -3.08
CA ILE A 159 -6.58 -25.03 -3.81
C ILE A 159 -6.19 -23.92 -2.81
N VAL A 160 -5.00 -23.34 -3.01
CA VAL A 160 -4.60 -22.07 -2.43
C VAL A 160 -4.36 -21.08 -3.56
N GLU A 161 -5.05 -19.96 -3.55
CA GLU A 161 -4.96 -18.92 -4.55
C GLU A 161 -4.44 -17.64 -3.90
N GLY A 162 -3.26 -17.18 -4.34
CA GLY A 162 -2.77 -15.84 -4.07
C GLY A 162 -3.56 -14.78 -4.83
N ALA A 163 -3.29 -13.51 -4.55
CA ALA A 163 -3.98 -12.41 -5.21
C ALA A 163 -3.62 -12.34 -6.70
N VAL A 164 -4.58 -11.99 -7.55
CA VAL A 164 -4.34 -11.73 -8.97
C VAL A 164 -4.16 -10.23 -9.22
N ASP A 165 -3.46 -9.84 -10.30
CA ASP A 165 -3.16 -8.43 -10.62
C ASP A 165 -4.39 -7.49 -10.63
N GLU A 166 -5.58 -8.02 -10.88
CA GLU A 166 -6.82 -7.23 -10.91
C GLU A 166 -7.42 -6.98 -9.52
N SER A 167 -7.03 -7.74 -8.49
CA SER A 167 -7.59 -7.64 -7.14
C SER A 167 -6.82 -6.71 -6.20
N VAL A 168 -5.57 -6.36 -6.51
CA VAL A 168 -4.70 -5.54 -5.63
C VAL A 168 -3.77 -4.66 -6.46
N SER A 169 -3.55 -3.42 -5.99
CA SER A 169 -2.49 -2.57 -6.54
C SER A 169 -1.12 -3.16 -6.23
N GLY A 170 -0.21 -3.17 -7.21
CA GLY A 170 1.12 -3.78 -7.03
C GLY A 170 1.21 -5.27 -7.41
N GLY A 171 0.19 -5.82 -8.08
CA GLY A 171 0.28 -7.10 -8.80
C GLY A 171 -0.01 -8.36 -7.99
N GLN A 172 0.38 -9.50 -8.54
CA GLN A 172 0.11 -10.84 -8.03
C GLN A 172 0.74 -11.03 -6.64
N ARG A 173 -0.01 -11.61 -5.69
CA ARG A 173 0.52 -12.07 -4.41
C ARG A 173 0.71 -13.59 -4.47
N PRO A 174 1.72 -14.16 -3.80
CA PRO A 174 1.91 -15.60 -3.79
C PRO A 174 0.81 -16.28 -2.97
N ALA A 175 0.59 -17.58 -3.23
CA ALA A 175 -0.33 -18.39 -2.44
C ALA A 175 0.20 -18.57 -1.01
N ILE A 176 1.51 -18.79 -0.90
CA ILE A 176 2.21 -18.97 0.37
C ILE A 176 3.43 -18.05 0.38
N SER A 177 3.61 -17.30 1.46
CA SER A 177 4.87 -16.65 1.80
C SER A 177 5.50 -17.34 2.99
N THR A 178 6.77 -17.71 2.88
CA THR A 178 7.56 -18.26 3.98
C THR A 178 8.52 -17.22 4.51
N HIS A 179 9.04 -17.47 5.72
CA HIS A 179 10.16 -16.73 6.26
C HIS A 179 11.35 -16.90 5.32
N SER A 180 12.06 -15.79 5.08
CA SER A 180 13.31 -15.84 4.33
C SER A 180 14.39 -16.24 5.32
N PRO A 181 15.21 -17.26 5.04
CA PRO A 181 16.36 -17.53 5.88
C PRO A 181 17.26 -16.29 5.89
N ASP A 182 17.56 -15.79 7.09
CA ASP A 182 18.61 -14.82 7.30
C ASP A 182 19.95 -15.46 6.87
N ASP A 183 20.62 -14.83 5.89
CA ASP A 183 22.06 -14.69 5.66
C ASP A 183 23.06 -15.88 5.70
N ASP A 184 22.68 -17.13 6.00
CA ASP A 184 23.60 -18.28 5.89
C ASP A 184 23.34 -19.16 4.65
N PRO A 185 23.88 -18.78 3.47
CA PRO A 185 23.79 -19.60 2.26
C PRO A 185 24.58 -20.92 2.34
N SER A 186 25.21 -21.24 3.50
CA SER A 186 25.93 -22.48 3.73
C SER A 186 25.13 -23.55 4.48
N ASP A 187 23.92 -23.24 4.94
CA ASP A 187 22.99 -24.23 5.48
C ASP A 187 21.86 -24.57 4.48
N PRO A 188 22.02 -25.61 3.65
CA PRO A 188 20.99 -26.07 2.71
C PRO A 188 19.85 -26.85 3.40
N SER A 189 19.81 -26.92 4.74
CA SER A 189 18.76 -27.61 5.49
C SER A 189 17.71 -26.69 6.12
N ASP A 190 17.84 -25.38 5.92
CA ASP A 190 17.03 -24.37 6.62
C ASP A 190 16.46 -23.33 5.64
N SER A 191 15.78 -23.78 4.58
CA SER A 191 14.88 -22.89 3.84
C SER A 191 13.46 -23.41 3.98
N ASP A 192 12.65 -22.69 4.76
CA ASP A 192 11.21 -22.95 4.94
C ASP A 192 10.49 -23.10 3.59
N TYR A 193 10.97 -22.34 2.62
CA TYR A 193 10.60 -22.45 1.21
C TYR A 193 10.78 -23.87 0.67
N ASP A 194 11.97 -24.47 0.82
CA ASP A 194 12.23 -25.83 0.35
C ASP A 194 11.39 -26.87 1.10
N THR A 195 11.13 -26.69 2.40
CA THR A 195 10.24 -27.57 3.16
C THR A 195 8.83 -27.60 2.53
N VAL A 196 8.28 -26.43 2.23
CA VAL A 196 6.95 -26.30 1.62
C VAL A 196 6.95 -26.79 0.17
N VAL A 197 7.93 -26.38 -0.64
CA VAL A 197 8.04 -26.77 -2.06
C VAL A 197 8.23 -28.27 -2.21
N ASN A 198 9.16 -28.88 -1.47
CA ASN A 198 9.42 -30.32 -1.56
C ASN A 198 8.19 -31.15 -1.14
N ALA A 199 7.42 -30.69 -0.16
CA ALA A 199 6.19 -31.35 0.25
C ALA A 199 5.11 -31.28 -0.85
N ILE A 200 4.97 -30.12 -1.51
CA ILE A 200 3.99 -29.91 -2.59
C ILE A 200 4.38 -30.65 -3.87
N GLU A 201 5.64 -30.54 -4.31
CA GLU A 201 6.18 -31.27 -5.45
C GLU A 201 6.18 -32.78 -5.21
N GLY A 202 6.57 -33.21 -4.00
CA GLY A 202 6.52 -34.61 -3.58
C GLY A 202 5.11 -35.21 -3.64
N ALA A 203 4.08 -34.38 -3.48
CA ALA A 203 2.68 -34.75 -3.62
C ALA A 203 2.13 -34.58 -5.07
N GLY A 204 2.87 -33.96 -5.98
CA GLY A 204 2.42 -33.63 -7.34
C GLY A 204 1.25 -32.63 -7.33
N ARG A 205 1.38 -31.57 -6.54
CA ARG A 205 0.33 -30.59 -6.21
C ARG A 205 0.66 -29.16 -6.60
N GLU A 206 1.67 -28.95 -7.41
CA GLU A 206 2.18 -27.62 -7.79
C GLU A 206 1.06 -26.75 -8.41
N ASP A 207 0.20 -27.35 -9.23
CA ASP A 207 -0.94 -26.68 -9.89
C ASP A 207 -2.03 -26.22 -8.91
N ASN A 208 -2.02 -26.70 -7.66
CA ASN A 208 -3.01 -26.37 -6.65
C ASN A 208 -2.67 -25.08 -5.87
N TYR A 209 -1.49 -24.49 -6.10
CA TYR A 209 -1.02 -23.28 -5.42
C TYR A 209 -0.82 -22.14 -6.43
N ASN A 210 -1.92 -21.49 -6.80
CA ASN A 210 -1.93 -20.43 -7.81
C ASN A 210 -1.34 -19.13 -7.23
N GLY A 211 -0.35 -18.54 -7.89
CA GLY A 211 0.49 -17.46 -7.32
C GLY A 211 1.86 -17.92 -6.88
N GLY A 212 2.08 -19.24 -6.74
CA GLY A 212 3.36 -19.80 -6.34
C GLY A 212 3.65 -19.60 -4.85
N ILE A 213 4.89 -19.93 -4.48
CA ILE A 213 5.40 -19.83 -3.11
C ILE A 213 6.52 -18.77 -3.14
N SER A 214 6.53 -17.87 -2.17
CA SER A 214 7.56 -16.85 -1.99
C SER A 214 8.46 -17.21 -0.82
N THR A 215 9.75 -16.93 -0.98
CA THR A 215 10.75 -17.03 0.09
C THR A 215 10.65 -15.91 1.12
N GLU A 216 9.88 -14.87 0.83
CA GLU A 216 9.79 -13.68 1.68
C GLU A 216 8.34 -13.41 2.08
N VAL A 217 8.15 -13.10 3.37
CA VAL A 217 6.94 -12.45 3.88
C VAL A 217 7.01 -10.97 3.56
N SER A 218 5.95 -10.44 2.93
CA SER A 218 5.94 -9.06 2.44
C SER A 218 6.01 -8.02 3.54
N GLU A 219 5.36 -8.30 4.65
CA GLU A 219 5.11 -7.35 5.73
C GLU A 219 6.27 -7.32 6.72
N SER A 220 7.00 -6.20 6.79
CA SER A 220 8.12 -6.06 7.72
C SER A 220 7.72 -6.27 9.18
N LEU A 221 6.47 -5.92 9.55
CA LEU A 221 5.98 -6.16 10.92
C LEU A 221 6.00 -7.67 11.25
N LEU A 222 5.70 -8.52 10.28
CA LEU A 222 5.72 -9.96 10.47
C LEU A 222 7.14 -10.52 10.63
N THR A 223 8.15 -9.83 10.10
CA THR A 223 9.57 -10.20 10.29
C THR A 223 10.16 -9.74 11.63
N ASP A 224 9.43 -8.95 12.43
CA ASP A 224 9.78 -8.58 13.80
C ASP A 224 8.84 -9.27 14.80
N PRO A 225 9.22 -10.43 15.36
CA PRO A 225 8.35 -11.21 16.23
C PRO A 225 7.94 -10.47 17.50
N ALA A 226 8.81 -9.60 18.02
CA ALA A 226 8.51 -8.81 19.20
C ALA A 226 7.44 -7.75 18.88
N ALA A 227 7.62 -7.00 17.80
CA ALA A 227 6.65 -5.99 17.37
C ALA A 227 5.30 -6.61 16.99
N PHE A 228 5.29 -7.73 16.24
CA PHE A 228 4.05 -8.41 15.89
C PHE A 228 3.34 -8.99 17.12
N SER A 229 4.08 -9.59 18.07
CA SER A 229 3.46 -10.09 19.31
C SER A 229 2.81 -8.99 20.14
N GLN A 230 3.41 -7.80 20.17
CA GLN A 230 2.84 -6.63 20.82
C GLN A 230 1.57 -6.16 20.11
N PHE A 231 1.59 -6.07 18.78
CA PHE A 231 0.42 -5.73 17.98
C PHE A 231 -0.76 -6.69 18.23
N VAL A 232 -0.51 -8.01 18.24
CA VAL A 232 -1.55 -9.00 18.54
C VAL A 232 -2.07 -8.86 19.98
N ALA A 233 -1.20 -8.58 20.95
CA ALA A 233 -1.61 -8.32 22.34
C ALA A 233 -2.49 -7.07 22.45
N ASP A 234 -2.22 -6.03 21.66
CA ASP A 234 -3.01 -4.81 21.64
C ASP A 234 -4.36 -5.01 20.94
N ILE A 235 -4.44 -5.84 19.89
CA ILE A 235 -5.73 -6.30 19.34
C ILE A 235 -6.52 -7.06 20.39
N LYS A 236 -5.88 -7.99 21.13
CA LYS A 236 -6.56 -8.75 22.20
C LYS A 236 -7.10 -7.82 23.29
N SER A 237 -6.31 -6.84 23.71
CA SER A 237 -6.72 -5.83 24.68
C SER A 237 -7.96 -5.05 24.20
N TYR A 238 -7.96 -4.62 22.93
CA TYR A 238 -9.10 -3.96 22.31
C TYR A 238 -10.34 -4.87 22.22
N ALA A 239 -10.16 -6.15 21.87
CA ALA A 239 -11.26 -7.11 21.77
C ALA A 239 -11.90 -7.42 23.14
N ASN A 240 -11.12 -7.33 24.22
CA ASN A 240 -11.58 -7.59 25.59
C ASN A 240 -12.20 -6.36 26.28
N ASP A 241 -12.14 -5.17 25.67
CA ASP A 241 -12.74 -3.96 26.24
C ASP A 241 -14.28 -4.09 26.27
N PRO A 242 -14.93 -4.04 27.45
CA PRO A 242 -16.40 -4.11 27.56
C PRO A 242 -17.14 -2.99 26.82
N GLY A 243 -16.46 -1.89 26.47
CA GLY A 243 -16.99 -0.81 25.67
C GLY A 243 -16.97 -1.07 24.16
N ASN A 244 -16.30 -2.13 23.71
CA ASN A 244 -16.15 -2.48 22.31
C ASN A 244 -17.24 -3.47 21.86
N SER A 245 -18.05 -3.06 20.88
CA SER A 245 -19.06 -3.94 20.26
C SER A 245 -18.50 -4.80 19.12
N ASN A 246 -17.28 -4.51 18.66
CA ASN A 246 -16.65 -5.14 17.51
C ASN A 246 -15.62 -6.20 17.94
N GLY A 247 -15.58 -6.54 19.23
CA GLY A 247 -14.60 -7.43 19.82
C GLY A 247 -15.23 -8.43 20.78
N GLN A 248 -14.71 -9.65 20.79
CA GLN A 248 -15.02 -10.64 21.82
C GLN A 248 -13.81 -11.51 22.12
N VAL A 249 -13.72 -11.94 23.38
CA VAL A 249 -12.79 -12.97 23.84
C VAL A 249 -13.62 -14.15 24.31
N ILE A 250 -13.35 -15.33 23.75
CA ILE A 250 -14.08 -16.56 24.02
C ILE A 250 -13.10 -17.69 24.31
N SER A 251 -13.53 -18.67 25.10
CA SER A 251 -12.73 -19.86 25.40
C SER A 251 -13.01 -21.03 24.44
N GLU A 252 -14.13 -20.99 23.71
CA GLU A 252 -14.56 -22.02 22.77
C GLU A 252 -15.58 -21.42 21.79
N ILE A 253 -15.62 -21.95 20.56
CA ILE A 253 -16.68 -21.65 19.59
C ILE A 253 -17.73 -22.77 19.68
N ASP A 254 -18.97 -22.43 20.08
CA ASP A 254 -20.07 -23.39 20.03
C ASP A 254 -20.45 -23.68 18.57
N THR A 255 -19.98 -24.83 18.09
CA THR A 255 -20.27 -25.34 16.74
C THR A 255 -21.50 -26.24 16.69
N THR A 256 -22.16 -26.48 17.84
CA THR A 256 -23.20 -27.52 18.00
C THR A 256 -24.63 -26.98 18.13
N GLY A 257 -24.82 -25.66 18.21
CA GLY A 257 -26.13 -24.99 18.34
C GLY A 257 -26.49 -24.05 17.18
N ASN A 258 -27.78 -23.77 17.01
CA ASN A 258 -28.26 -22.67 16.14
C ASN A 258 -27.87 -21.28 16.66
N ASP A 259 -27.37 -21.19 17.90
CA ASP A 259 -26.65 -20.02 18.41
C ASP A 259 -25.18 -20.17 18.00
N LYS A 260 -24.92 -20.01 16.70
CA LYS A 260 -23.56 -19.69 16.28
C LYS A 260 -23.17 -18.45 17.06
N THR A 261 -22.12 -18.50 17.89
CA THR A 261 -21.43 -17.28 18.31
C THR A 261 -21.26 -16.48 17.03
N ASN A 262 -21.90 -15.31 16.96
CA ASN A 262 -21.85 -14.52 15.75
C ASN A 262 -20.38 -14.18 15.55
N LEU A 263 -19.74 -14.77 14.55
CA LEU A 263 -18.36 -14.47 14.17
C LEU A 263 -18.35 -13.48 13.02
N ASP A 264 -19.51 -12.96 12.58
CA ASP A 264 -19.60 -12.14 11.40
C ASP A 264 -19.20 -10.69 11.73
N ASN A 265 -18.20 -10.22 11.00
CA ASN A 265 -17.67 -8.86 11.01
C ASN A 265 -17.23 -8.37 12.39
N MET A 266 -16.40 -9.16 13.09
CA MET A 266 -15.84 -8.77 14.38
C MET A 266 -14.44 -9.34 14.63
N ILE A 267 -13.79 -8.82 15.66
CA ILE A 267 -12.52 -9.32 16.19
C ILE A 267 -12.83 -10.39 17.25
N THR A 268 -12.49 -11.64 16.98
CA THR A 268 -12.70 -12.75 17.90
C THR A 268 -11.35 -13.30 18.34
N VAL A 269 -11.11 -13.33 19.65
CA VAL A 269 -9.95 -13.99 20.24
C VAL A 269 -10.40 -15.29 20.91
N VAL A 270 -9.79 -16.41 20.53
CA VAL A 270 -10.02 -17.72 21.14
C VAL A 270 -8.87 -18.05 22.07
N GLU A 271 -9.15 -18.13 23.37
CA GLU A 271 -8.17 -18.47 24.40
C GLU A 271 -7.94 -19.99 24.43
N GLY A 272 -7.04 -20.46 23.57
CA GLY A 272 -6.65 -21.86 23.45
C GLY A 272 -6.82 -22.40 22.03
N ASP A 273 -6.88 -23.72 21.92
CA ASP A 273 -7.01 -24.41 20.64
C ASP A 273 -8.40 -24.23 20.04
N LEU A 274 -8.46 -24.08 18.72
CA LEU A 274 -9.69 -23.97 17.98
C LEU A 274 -9.76 -24.98 16.85
N THR A 275 -10.81 -25.80 16.81
CA THR A 275 -11.17 -26.57 15.62
C THR A 275 -12.49 -26.08 15.04
N LEU A 276 -12.44 -25.36 13.91
CA LEU A 276 -13.64 -25.01 13.16
C LEU A 276 -14.15 -26.23 12.42
N SER A 277 -15.31 -26.74 12.86
CA SER A 277 -15.90 -27.97 12.33
C SER A 277 -17.28 -27.76 11.70
N GLY A 278 -17.71 -28.69 10.85
CA GLY A 278 -19.05 -28.71 10.28
C GLY A 278 -19.26 -27.58 9.26
N ASN A 279 -20.27 -26.74 9.47
CA ASN A 279 -20.63 -25.61 8.58
C ASN A 279 -20.44 -24.27 9.29
N ALA A 280 -19.39 -24.17 10.12
CA ALA A 280 -19.02 -22.93 10.79
C ALA A 280 -18.75 -21.83 9.75
N SER A 281 -19.18 -20.61 10.04
CA SER A 281 -19.01 -19.44 9.17
C SER A 281 -18.68 -18.24 10.03
N GLY A 282 -17.84 -17.33 9.54
CA GLY A 282 -17.51 -16.07 10.22
C GLY A 282 -16.79 -15.09 9.30
N SER A 283 -16.57 -13.86 9.78
CA SER A 283 -15.79 -12.86 9.07
C SER A 283 -15.16 -11.82 9.99
N GLY A 284 -14.06 -11.20 9.56
CA GLY A 284 -13.34 -10.19 10.34
C GLY A 284 -11.95 -10.66 10.74
N ILE A 285 -11.59 -10.53 12.03
CA ILE A 285 -10.27 -10.94 12.54
C ILE A 285 -10.46 -12.07 13.55
N LEU A 286 -9.86 -13.23 13.29
CA LEU A 286 -9.86 -14.36 14.21
C LEU A 286 -8.44 -14.58 14.73
N ILE A 287 -8.24 -14.43 16.05
CA ILE A 287 -6.98 -14.74 16.72
C ILE A 287 -7.18 -16.03 17.51
N VAL A 288 -6.33 -17.04 17.27
CA VAL A 288 -6.32 -18.31 18.00
C VAL A 288 -5.03 -18.38 18.81
N GLU A 289 -5.13 -18.39 20.13
CA GLU A 289 -3.94 -18.40 21.00
C GLU A 289 -3.24 -19.77 21.06
N GLY A 290 -3.94 -20.84 20.68
CA GLY A 290 -3.42 -22.20 20.55
C GLY A 290 -3.48 -22.71 19.12
N ASP A 291 -3.62 -24.03 18.98
CA ASP A 291 -3.60 -24.70 17.68
C ASP A 291 -4.88 -24.43 16.89
N TYR A 292 -4.75 -24.27 15.58
CA TYR A 292 -5.89 -24.02 14.70
C TYR A 292 -6.14 -25.20 13.78
N GLY A 293 -7.35 -25.73 13.82
CA GLY A 293 -7.80 -26.86 13.02
C GLY A 293 -9.04 -26.53 12.20
N THR A 294 -9.15 -27.11 11.01
CA THR A 294 -10.37 -27.08 10.20
C THR A 294 -10.86 -28.48 9.90
N SER A 295 -12.19 -28.67 9.94
CA SER A 295 -12.83 -29.92 9.54
C SER A 295 -14.22 -29.73 8.93
N GLY A 296 -14.54 -30.46 7.86
CA GLY A 296 -15.84 -30.31 7.18
C GLY A 296 -15.85 -29.17 6.16
N THR A 297 -16.80 -28.25 6.25
CA THR A 297 -16.96 -27.10 5.36
C THR A 297 -16.98 -25.75 6.11
N PRO A 298 -15.97 -25.44 6.96
CA PRO A 298 -15.91 -24.13 7.57
C PRO A 298 -15.64 -23.06 6.50
N GLN A 299 -16.16 -21.86 6.69
CA GLN A 299 -15.89 -20.70 5.84
C GLN A 299 -15.51 -19.51 6.71
N PHE A 300 -14.49 -18.76 6.32
CA PHE A 300 -14.11 -17.54 7.02
C PHE A 300 -13.66 -16.46 6.03
N ASP A 301 -14.25 -15.28 6.14
CA ASP A 301 -13.91 -14.13 5.29
C ASP A 301 -13.13 -13.09 6.12
N GLY A 302 -11.81 -12.98 5.93
CA GLY A 302 -10.99 -11.97 6.61
C GLY A 302 -9.59 -12.47 6.98
N LEU A 303 -9.11 -12.07 8.15
CA LEU A 303 -7.78 -12.40 8.65
C LEU A 303 -7.84 -13.44 9.77
N ILE A 304 -7.09 -14.53 9.65
CA ILE A 304 -6.86 -15.48 10.73
C ILE A 304 -5.41 -15.37 11.20
N ILE A 305 -5.20 -15.20 12.51
CA ILE A 305 -3.89 -15.21 13.16
C ILE A 305 -3.85 -16.41 14.11
N VAL A 306 -2.89 -17.30 13.90
CA VAL A 306 -2.71 -18.51 14.72
C VAL A 306 -1.42 -18.37 15.50
N GLN A 307 -1.49 -18.48 16.83
CA GLN A 307 -0.36 -18.41 17.75
C GLN A 307 0.06 -19.78 18.29
N GLY A 308 -0.69 -20.86 18.05
CA GLY A 308 -0.23 -22.23 18.33
C GLY A 308 0.94 -22.65 17.45
N ASP A 309 1.41 -23.88 17.62
CA ASP A 309 2.45 -24.45 16.75
C ASP A 309 1.82 -25.19 15.56
N THR A 310 0.57 -25.64 15.66
CA THR A 310 -0.04 -26.53 14.68
C THR A 310 -1.18 -25.87 13.89
N PHE A 311 -1.09 -25.94 12.56
CA PHE A 311 -2.22 -25.72 11.64
C PHE A 311 -2.70 -27.05 11.04
N GLY A 312 -3.89 -27.48 11.44
CA GLY A 312 -4.49 -28.75 11.04
C GLY A 312 -5.58 -28.63 9.96
N ILE A 313 -5.46 -29.38 8.87
CA ILE A 313 -6.55 -29.54 7.88
C ILE A 313 -7.03 -30.98 7.89
N SER A 314 -8.31 -31.20 8.20
CA SER A 314 -8.88 -32.55 8.27
C SER A 314 -10.25 -32.65 7.58
N GLY A 315 -10.58 -33.85 7.10
CA GLY A 315 -11.87 -34.11 6.45
C GLY A 315 -11.92 -33.85 4.94
N GLY A 316 -13.12 -33.97 4.38
CA GLY A 316 -13.33 -34.03 2.92
C GLY A 316 -14.36 -33.03 2.38
N GLY A 317 -14.66 -31.97 3.10
CA GLY A 317 -15.67 -30.99 2.70
C GLY A 317 -15.16 -29.89 1.74
N HIS A 318 -16.05 -28.98 1.36
CA HIS A 318 -15.81 -27.80 0.52
C HIS A 318 -15.61 -26.52 1.36
N GLY A 319 -14.83 -26.62 2.44
CA GLY A 319 -14.55 -25.48 3.31
C GLY A 319 -13.58 -24.49 2.68
N GLY A 320 -13.15 -23.48 3.43
CA GLY A 320 -12.19 -22.52 2.92
C GLY A 320 -12.07 -21.25 3.72
N MET A 321 -11.26 -20.36 3.16
CA MET A 321 -11.04 -19.01 3.64
C MET A 321 -11.02 -18.07 2.44
N ASN A 322 -11.63 -16.90 2.59
CA ASN A 322 -11.40 -15.76 1.71
C ASN A 322 -10.65 -14.67 2.50
N GLY A 323 -9.39 -14.39 2.17
CA GLY A 323 -8.55 -13.44 2.88
C GLY A 323 -7.14 -13.96 3.14
N ALA A 324 -6.65 -13.90 4.37
CA ALA A 324 -5.29 -14.30 4.72
C ALA A 324 -5.21 -15.08 6.04
N LEU A 325 -4.27 -16.02 6.10
CA LEU A 325 -3.85 -16.74 7.30
C LEU A 325 -2.42 -16.33 7.66
N ILE A 326 -2.18 -16.00 8.92
CA ILE A 326 -0.86 -15.78 9.49
C ILE A 326 -0.62 -16.86 10.53
N MET A 327 0.40 -17.68 10.30
CA MET A 327 0.86 -18.70 11.23
C MET A 327 2.07 -18.17 11.98
N ALA A 328 1.86 -17.58 13.16
CA ALA A 328 2.90 -16.93 13.96
C ALA A 328 2.99 -17.57 15.36
N PRO A 329 3.60 -18.76 15.46
CA PRO A 329 3.67 -19.51 16.71
C PRO A 329 4.28 -18.72 17.87
N MET A 330 3.62 -18.81 19.02
CA MET A 330 4.02 -18.25 20.30
C MET A 330 3.95 -19.34 21.38
N PRO A 331 4.85 -19.37 22.39
CA PRO A 331 5.71 -18.29 22.83
C PRO A 331 6.92 -18.05 21.92
N LEU A 332 7.38 -16.80 21.89
CA LEU A 332 8.61 -16.44 21.20
C LEU A 332 9.82 -17.17 21.81
N VAL A 333 10.73 -17.61 20.94
CA VAL A 333 11.98 -18.28 21.31
C VAL A 333 13.11 -17.25 21.31
N THR A 334 13.84 -17.15 22.41
CA THR A 334 15.00 -16.28 22.51
C THR A 334 16.27 -17.10 22.32
N THR A 335 17.00 -16.85 21.24
CA THR A 335 18.32 -17.45 20.97
C THR A 335 19.42 -16.46 21.31
N THR A 336 20.59 -16.96 21.68
CA THR A 336 21.78 -16.13 21.88
C THR A 336 22.90 -16.70 21.03
N ASP A 337 23.44 -15.90 20.11
CA ASP A 337 24.53 -16.32 19.23
C ASP A 337 25.85 -16.50 19.99
N GLU A 338 26.86 -17.03 19.31
CA GLU A 338 28.21 -17.24 19.88
C GLU A 338 28.90 -15.92 20.27
N GLN A 339 28.42 -14.79 19.74
CA GLN A 339 28.90 -13.44 20.01
C GLN A 339 28.15 -12.77 21.19
N GLY A 340 27.14 -13.43 21.76
CA GLY A 340 26.33 -12.94 22.87
C GLY A 340 25.17 -12.04 22.47
N ASN A 341 24.86 -11.91 21.17
CA ASN A 341 23.69 -11.18 20.70
C ASN A 341 22.44 -12.04 20.89
N THR A 342 21.38 -11.43 21.40
CA THR A 342 20.13 -12.10 21.68
C THR A 342 19.12 -11.76 20.60
N GLN A 343 18.53 -12.76 19.96
CA GLN A 343 17.46 -12.61 18.96
C GLN A 343 16.18 -13.25 19.49
N THR A 344 15.04 -12.64 19.17
CA THR A 344 13.71 -13.16 19.53
C THR A 344 13.03 -13.59 18.25
N ASN A 345 12.69 -14.88 18.15
CA ASN A 345 12.11 -15.54 16.99
C ASN A 345 10.73 -16.12 17.32
N TYR A 346 9.92 -16.40 16.31
CA TYR A 346 8.75 -17.25 16.49
C TYR A 346 9.18 -18.68 16.86
N SER A 347 8.30 -19.45 17.50
CA SER A 347 8.51 -20.91 17.56
C SER A 347 8.23 -21.56 16.22
N ASP A 348 8.61 -22.83 16.09
CA ASP A 348 8.40 -23.59 14.86
C ASP A 348 6.90 -23.82 14.58
N ALA A 349 6.53 -23.80 13.30
CA ALA A 349 5.20 -24.13 12.82
C ALA A 349 5.15 -25.54 12.20
N ASP A 350 4.05 -26.25 12.43
CA ASP A 350 3.72 -27.53 11.83
C ASP A 350 2.38 -27.44 11.07
N VAL A 351 2.39 -27.80 9.79
CA VAL A 351 1.18 -27.89 8.96
C VAL A 351 0.85 -29.36 8.75
N VAL A 352 -0.21 -29.82 9.41
CA VAL A 352 -0.60 -31.24 9.41
C VAL A 352 -1.89 -31.43 8.64
N THR A 353 -1.86 -32.32 7.64
CA THR A 353 -3.03 -32.55 6.78
C THR A 353 -3.48 -34.01 6.78
N ASN A 354 -4.68 -34.23 7.32
CA ASN A 354 -5.35 -35.53 7.38
C ASN A 354 -6.56 -35.55 6.43
N GLY A 355 -6.44 -34.91 5.28
CA GLY A 355 -7.52 -34.66 4.34
C GLY A 355 -7.27 -33.37 3.54
N GLY A 356 -8.35 -32.76 3.07
CA GLY A 356 -8.31 -31.51 2.31
C GLY A 356 -9.58 -31.28 1.52
N GLY A 357 -10.26 -32.36 1.11
CA GLY A 357 -11.52 -32.28 0.40
C GLY A 357 -11.45 -31.36 -0.81
N ASN A 358 -12.46 -30.53 -0.98
CA ASN A 358 -12.50 -29.51 -2.02
C ASN A 358 -12.35 -28.12 -1.39
N ALA A 359 -11.49 -28.01 -0.37
CA ALA A 359 -11.32 -26.74 0.33
C ALA A 359 -10.53 -25.73 -0.52
N ALA A 360 -10.93 -24.47 -0.46
CA ALA A 360 -10.28 -23.38 -1.20
C ALA A 360 -9.87 -22.26 -0.23
N TYR A 361 -8.60 -21.87 -0.29
CA TYR A 361 -8.05 -20.74 0.44
C TYR A 361 -7.71 -19.69 -0.60
N SER A 362 -8.50 -18.63 -0.70
CA SER A 362 -8.34 -17.63 -1.74
C SER A 362 -8.07 -16.28 -1.12
N TYR A 363 -7.12 -15.55 -1.67
CA TYR A 363 -6.92 -14.15 -1.31
C TYR A 363 -8.17 -13.34 -1.67
N ASP A 364 -8.61 -12.47 -0.75
CA ASP A 364 -9.75 -11.57 -0.97
C ASP A 364 -9.46 -10.18 -0.38
N ALA A 365 -9.29 -9.19 -1.27
CA ALA A 365 -8.97 -7.81 -0.89
C ALA A 365 -10.11 -7.14 -0.12
N ASP A 366 -11.37 -7.41 -0.48
CA ASP A 366 -12.52 -6.81 0.18
C ASP A 366 -12.66 -7.35 1.60
N ALA A 367 -12.44 -8.66 1.80
CA ALA A 367 -12.45 -9.30 3.11
C ALA A 367 -11.32 -8.79 4.02
N LEU A 368 -10.11 -8.63 3.48
CA LEU A 368 -8.95 -8.08 4.22
C LEU A 368 -9.13 -6.61 4.55
N THR A 369 -9.68 -5.82 3.63
CA THR A 369 -10.03 -4.42 3.87
C THR A 369 -11.11 -4.30 4.95
N ALA A 370 -12.14 -5.15 4.90
CA ALA A 370 -13.18 -5.20 5.93
C ALA A 370 -12.58 -5.56 7.30
N ALA A 371 -11.70 -6.56 7.36
CA ALA A 371 -10.99 -6.95 8.57
C ALA A 371 -10.13 -5.81 9.14
N PHE A 372 -9.34 -5.13 8.29
CA PHE A 372 -8.52 -3.98 8.71
C PHE A 372 -9.36 -2.83 9.26
N ASN A 373 -10.54 -2.59 8.69
CA ASN A 373 -11.48 -1.57 9.13
C ASN A 373 -12.17 -1.88 10.48
N LEU A 374 -12.06 -3.11 11.00
CA LEU A 374 -12.52 -3.44 12.36
C LEU A 374 -11.57 -2.92 13.44
N LEU A 375 -10.30 -2.67 13.09
CA LEU A 375 -9.33 -2.12 14.01
C LEU A 375 -9.65 -0.64 14.33
N PRO A 376 -9.45 -0.18 15.58
CA PRO A 376 -9.51 1.23 15.89
C PRO A 376 -8.35 1.95 15.19
N THR A 377 -8.52 3.26 14.93
CA THR A 377 -7.51 4.08 14.22
C THR A 377 -6.11 3.98 14.83
N SER A 378 -5.99 3.81 16.14
CA SER A 378 -4.70 3.63 16.80
C SER A 378 -3.97 2.35 16.38
N LEU A 379 -4.68 1.22 16.27
CA LEU A 379 -4.08 -0.05 15.84
C LEU A 379 -3.84 -0.09 14.33
N GLN A 380 -4.71 0.55 13.55
CA GLN A 380 -4.45 0.76 12.11
C GLN A 380 -3.15 1.55 11.92
N GLN A 381 -2.96 2.64 12.67
CA GLN A 381 -1.73 3.43 12.63
C GLN A 381 -0.52 2.63 13.11
N GLU A 382 -0.67 1.83 14.16
CA GLU A 382 0.39 0.97 14.65
C GLU A 382 0.87 0.00 13.57
N TRP A 383 -0.05 -0.72 12.92
CA TRP A 383 0.26 -1.57 11.77
C TRP A 383 0.95 -0.76 10.67
N MET A 384 0.31 0.31 10.16
CA MET A 384 0.87 1.11 9.06
C MET A 384 2.24 1.75 9.37
N SER A 385 2.53 2.05 10.63
CA SER A 385 3.77 2.74 11.04
C SER A 385 4.94 1.78 11.25
N ASN A 386 4.66 0.55 11.69
CA ASN A 386 5.66 -0.48 11.96
C ASN A 386 5.77 -1.49 10.81
N ASN A 387 4.98 -1.32 9.76
CA ASN A 387 4.90 -2.24 8.65
C ASN A 387 5.24 -1.55 7.32
N VAL A 388 6.11 -2.20 6.57
CA VAL A 388 6.45 -1.89 5.19
C VAL A 388 6.21 -3.14 4.38
N SER A 389 5.22 -3.10 3.50
CA SER A 389 4.98 -4.17 2.54
C SER A 389 5.97 -4.07 1.37
N THR A 390 6.64 -5.18 1.03
CA THR A 390 7.47 -5.28 -0.17
C THR A 390 6.68 -5.17 -1.47
N TYR A 391 5.37 -5.43 -1.43
CA TYR A 391 4.49 -5.35 -2.59
C TYR A 391 3.80 -3.99 -2.75
N ALA A 392 3.94 -3.13 -1.76
CA ALA A 392 3.31 -1.83 -1.76
C ALA A 392 4.25 -0.80 -2.40
N GLU A 393 4.03 -0.51 -3.68
CA GLU A 393 4.78 0.53 -4.36
C GLU A 393 4.15 1.91 -4.11
N THR A 394 4.90 2.81 -3.49
CA THR A 394 4.55 4.23 -3.48
C THR A 394 4.76 4.82 -4.88
N GLU A 395 3.70 4.97 -5.65
CA GLU A 395 3.79 5.48 -7.01
C GLU A 395 3.10 6.84 -7.20
N VAL A 396 3.70 7.65 -8.07
CA VAL A 396 3.02 8.81 -8.66
C VAL A 396 2.08 8.27 -9.74
N THR A 397 0.79 8.19 -9.43
CA THR A 397 -0.23 7.64 -10.33
C THR A 397 -0.68 8.61 -11.41
N SER A 398 -0.47 9.93 -11.20
CA SER A 398 -0.72 10.92 -12.24
C SER A 398 0.12 12.17 -12.05
N TRP A 399 0.48 12.79 -13.17
CA TRP A 399 1.13 14.10 -13.21
C TRP A 399 0.52 14.90 -14.35
N GLN A 400 -0.30 15.91 -14.03
CA GLN A 400 -1.00 16.70 -15.04
C GLN A 400 -0.97 18.18 -14.73
N GLU A 401 -0.88 18.99 -15.77
CA GLU A 401 -1.08 20.43 -15.69
C GLU A 401 -2.57 20.76 -15.79
N LEU A 402 -3.07 21.58 -14.86
CA LEU A 402 -4.43 22.11 -14.89
C LEU A 402 -4.42 23.44 -15.67
N LEU A 403 -5.25 23.51 -16.72
CA LEU A 403 -5.37 24.67 -17.60
C LEU A 403 -6.35 25.72 -17.11
#